data_AF-A0A6L3ZV36-F1
#
_entry.id   AF-A0A6L3ZV36-F1
#
_cell.length_a   1.000
_cell.length_b   1.000
_cell.length_c   1.000
_cell.angle_alpha   90.00
_cell.angle_beta   90.00
_cell.angle_gamma   90.00
#
_symmetry.space_group_name_H-M   'P 1'
#
loop_
_entity.id
_entity.type
_entity.pdbx_description
1 polymer ?
#
loop_
_entity_poly.entity_id
_entity_poly.type
_entity_poly.pdbx_seq_one_letter_code
_entity_poly.pdbx_strand_id
1 'polypeptide(L)'
;MSPAQRREARWGLIFISPWLIGFTLFYLMPMIASLIFSTYDFTLSAPEDAHFVGLDNWNRMLFHDSNVWEGLRITFTFGTISL
;
A
#
# COMPACT_ATOMS: atom_id res chain seq x y z
N MET A 1 -29.33 10.02 -18.42
CA MET A 1 -28.89 8.75 -19.03
C MET A 1 -30.09 8.05 -19.64
N SER A 2 -30.09 7.86 -20.96
CA SER A 2 -31.10 7.05 -21.64
C SER A 2 -31.02 5.58 -21.17
N PRO A 3 -32.10 4.79 -21.33
CA PRO A 3 -32.07 3.35 -21.03
C PRO A 3 -30.94 2.60 -21.74
N ALA A 4 -30.60 3.01 -22.97
CA ALA A 4 -29.49 2.45 -23.75
C ALA A 4 -28.12 2.73 -23.10
N GLN A 5 -27.87 3.97 -22.68
CA GLN A 5 -26.62 4.36 -22.01
C GLN A 5 -26.41 3.61 -20.69
N ARG A 6 -27.49 3.34 -19.94
CA ARG A 6 -27.41 2.53 -18.70
C ARG A 6 -27.03 1.08 -18.99
N ARG A 7 -27.52 0.51 -20.10
CA ARG A 7 -27.20 -0.85 -20.53
C ARG A 7 -25.73 -0.95 -20.95
N GLU A 8 -25.24 0.02 -21.71
CA GLU A 8 -23.84 0.10 -22.15
C GLU A 8 -22.88 0.20 -20.95
N ALA A 9 -23.16 1.09 -19.99
CA ALA A 9 -22.34 1.24 -18.79
C ALA A 9 -22.26 -0.07 -17.95
N ARG A 10 -23.37 -0.81 -17.83
CA ARG A 10 -23.37 -2.11 -17.14
C ARG A 10 -22.48 -3.13 -17.85
N TRP A 11 -22.53 -3.20 -19.18
CA TRP A 11 -21.66 -4.10 -19.94
C TRP A 11 -20.20 -3.70 -19.81
N GLY A 12 -19.88 -2.40 -19.86
CA GLY A 12 -18.52 -1.90 -19.60
C GLY A 12 -18.00 -2.35 -18.23
N LEU A 13 -18.83 -2.23 -17.19
CA LEU A 13 -18.49 -2.70 -15.84
C LEU A 13 -18.27 -4.22 -15.77
N ILE A 14 -19.10 -5.00 -16.45
CA ILE A 14 -18.93 -6.47 -16.51
C ILE A 14 -17.61 -6.82 -17.20
N PHE A 15 -17.26 -6.17 -18.31
CA PHE A 15 -16.02 -6.46 -19.04
C PHE A 15 -14.76 -6.10 -18.26
N ILE A 16 -14.78 -4.99 -17.51
CA ILE A 16 -13.64 -4.60 -16.67
C ILE A 16 -13.63 -5.32 -15.32
N SER A 17 -14.73 -5.96 -14.90
CA SER A 17 -14.84 -6.60 -13.59
C SER A 17 -13.75 -7.63 -13.29
N PRO A 18 -13.31 -8.50 -14.22
CA PRO A 18 -12.24 -9.46 -13.91
C PRO A 18 -10.92 -8.76 -13.56
N TRP A 19 -10.60 -7.66 -14.26
CA TRP A 19 -9.43 -6.85 -13.97
C TRP A 19 -9.57 -6.12 -12.63
N LEU A 20 -10.73 -5.52 -12.35
CA LEU A 20 -10.99 -4.85 -11.06
C LEU A 20 -10.92 -5.81 -9.88
N ILE A 21 -11.43 -7.04 -10.04
CA ILE A 21 -11.34 -8.09 -9.03
C ILE A 21 -9.87 -8.45 -8.80
N GLY A 22 -9.11 -8.70 -9.87
CA GLY A 22 -7.68 -8.99 -9.77
C GLY A 22 -6.90 -7.87 -9.09
N PHE A 23 -7.08 -6.62 -9.53
CA PHE A 23 -6.49 -5.44 -8.90
C PHE A 23 -6.85 -5.35 -7.42
N THR A 24 -8.12 -5.54 -7.06
CA THR A 24 -8.57 -5.42 -5.68
C THR A 24 -7.94 -6.48 -4.79
N LEU A 25 -7.93 -7.75 -5.23
CA LEU A 25 -7.44 -8.88 -4.45
C LEU A 25 -5.91 -8.89 -4.32
N PHE A 26 -5.20 -8.61 -5.40
CA PHE A 26 -3.76 -8.82 -5.46
C PHE A 26 -2.93 -7.54 -5.35
N TYR A 27 -3.55 -6.37 -5.42
CA TYR A 27 -2.87 -5.08 -5.28
C TYR A 27 -3.43 -4.25 -4.13
N LEU A 28 -4.71 -3.88 -4.21
CA LEU A 28 -5.30 -2.97 -3.23
C LEU A 28 -5.38 -3.58 -1.82
N MET A 29 -5.81 -4.83 -1.74
CA MET A 29 -5.92 -5.55 -0.46
C MET A 29 -4.57 -5.71 0.26
N PRO A 30 -3.49 -6.24 -0.36
CA PRO A 30 -2.19 -6.32 0.32
C PRO A 30 -1.58 -4.95 0.61
N MET A 31 -1.86 -3.91 -0.19
CA MET A 31 -1.43 -2.55 0.09
C MET A 31 -2.10 -2.00 1.37
N ILE A 32 -3.42 -2.18 1.50
CA ILE A 32 -4.15 -1.79 2.72
C ILE A 32 -3.67 -2.61 3.92
N ALA A 33 -3.47 -3.92 3.76
CA ALA A 33 -2.94 -4.77 4.83
C ALA A 33 -1.56 -4.28 5.30
N SER A 34 -0.67 -3.92 4.38
CA SER A 34 0.65 -3.35 4.68
C SER A 34 0.55 -2.03 5.45
N LEU A 35 -0.40 -1.17 5.06
CA LEU A 35 -0.66 0.08 5.79
C LEU A 35 -1.17 -0.18 7.21
N ILE A 36 -2.07 -1.14 7.39
CA ILE A 36 -2.53 -1.56 8.72
C ILE A 36 -1.37 -2.12 9.53
N PHE A 37 -0.57 -3.03 8.96
CA PHE A 37 0.58 -3.61 9.65
C PHE A 37 1.64 -2.57 10.06
N SER A 38 1.77 -1.45 9.33
CA SER A 38 2.65 -0.36 9.74
C SER A 38 2.30 0.24 11.11
N THR A 39 1.05 0.05 11.56
CA THR A 39 0.54 0.54 12.86
C THR A 39 0.61 -0.49 13.99
N TYR A 40 1.11 -1.68 13.69
CA TYR A 40 1.36 -2.74 14.68
C TYR A 40 2.86 -2.90 14.90
N ASP A 41 3.23 -3.25 16.13
CA ASP A 41 4.55 -3.78 16.43
C ASP A 41 4.42 -5.30 16.61
N PHE A 42 5.20 -6.05 15.84
CA PHE A 42 5.18 -7.51 15.86
C PHE A 42 6.50 -8.06 15.35
N THR A 43 6.85 -9.25 15.81
CA THR A 43 8.01 -10.00 15.31
C THR A 43 7.56 -11.31 14.68
N LEU A 44 8.22 -11.75 13.62
CA LEU A 44 7.90 -13.02 12.95
C LEU A 44 8.12 -14.24 13.86
N SER A 45 9.00 -14.11 14.87
CA SER A 45 9.32 -15.15 15.84
C SER A 45 8.29 -15.29 16.97
N ALA A 46 7.50 -14.25 17.25
CA ALA A 46 6.47 -14.24 18.28
C ALA A 46 5.24 -13.46 17.79
N PRO A 47 4.49 -14.02 16.83
CA PRO A 47 3.31 -13.36 16.26
C PRO A 47 2.18 -13.14 17.27
N GLU A 48 2.14 -13.92 18.35
CA GLU A 48 1.22 -13.75 19.48
C GLU A 48 1.40 -12.41 20.22
N ASP A 49 2.59 -11.81 20.16
CA ASP A 49 2.92 -10.55 20.81
C ASP A 49 2.59 -9.32 19.94
N ALA A 50 1.92 -9.52 18.80
CA ALA A 50 1.54 -8.44 17.90
C ALA A 50 0.55 -7.49 18.59
N HIS A 51 0.94 -6.23 18.76
CA HIS A 51 0.11 -5.24 19.42
C HIS A 51 0.05 -3.93 18.62
N PHE A 52 -1.10 -3.26 18.70
CA PHE A 52 -1.33 -2.00 17.98
C PHE A 52 -0.60 -0.86 18.70
N VAL A 53 0.29 -0.17 17.98
CA VAL A 53 1.10 0.96 18.48
C VAL A 53 0.72 2.30 17.83
N GLY A 54 -0.31 2.33 16.99
CA GLY A 54 -0.75 3.53 16.31
C GLY A 54 0.30 4.04 15.31
N LEU A 55 0.75 5.28 15.48
CA LEU A 55 1.73 5.92 14.58
C LEU A 55 3.15 5.94 15.16
N ASP A 56 3.43 5.23 16.25
CA ASP A 56 4.74 5.28 16.89
C ASP A 56 5.88 4.80 15.97
N ASN A 57 5.63 3.75 15.17
CA ASN A 57 6.55 3.30 14.13
C ASN A 57 6.91 4.40 13.12
N TRP A 58 5.93 5.23 12.73
CA TRP A 58 6.15 6.34 11.82
C TRP A 58 6.97 7.45 12.49
N ASN A 59 6.68 7.77 13.74
CA ASN A 59 7.46 8.74 14.52
C ASN A 59 8.92 8.30 14.71
N ARG A 60 9.14 7.01 14.99
CA ARG A 60 10.48 6.41 15.07
C ARG A 60 11.20 6.50 13.73
N MET A 61 10.57 6.05 12.65
CA MET A 61 11.14 6.07 11.31
C MET A 61 11.51 7.47 10.83
N LEU A 62 10.64 8.47 11.04
CA LEU A 62 10.83 9.82 10.50
C LEU A 62 11.81 10.67 11.32
N PHE A 63 11.79 10.55 12.65
CA PHE A 63 12.50 11.48 13.52
C PHE A 63 13.66 10.84 14.31
N HIS A 64 13.66 9.52 14.48
CA HIS A 64 14.61 8.83 15.34
C HIS A 64 15.55 7.88 14.58
N ASP A 65 15.28 7.57 13.32
CA ASP A 65 16.12 6.72 12.49
C ASP A 65 16.81 7.51 11.37
N SER A 66 18.09 7.83 11.59
CA SER A 66 18.92 8.54 10.60
C SER A 66 19.17 7.71 9.33
N ASN A 67 19.09 6.38 9.42
CA ASN A 67 19.38 5.50 8.29
C ASN A 67 18.30 5.60 7.20
N VAL A 68 17.06 5.90 7.59
CA VAL A 68 15.95 6.12 6.65
C VAL A 68 16.29 7.25 5.69
N TRP A 69 16.74 8.39 6.22
CA TRP A 69 17.08 9.56 5.42
C TRP A 69 18.32 9.35 4.56
N GLU A 70 19.34 8.65 5.09
CA GLU A 70 20.53 8.33 4.32
C GLU A 70 20.20 7.39 3.16
N GLY A 71 19.42 6.34 3.40
CA GLY A 71 18.94 5.43 2.36
C GLY A 71 18.15 6.17 1.27
N LEU A 72 17.21 7.03 1.66
CA LEU A 72 16.43 7.85 0.71
C LEU A 72 17.32 8.76 -0.13
N ARG A 73 18.32 9.40 0.48
CA ARG A 73 19.28 10.26 -0.22
C ARG A 73 20.09 9.48 -1.26
N ILE A 74 20.57 8.30 -0.89
CA ILE A 74 21.33 7.42 -1.79
C ILE A 74 20.44 6.98 -2.96
N THR A 75 19.25 6.46 -2.69
CA THR A 75 18.29 6.05 -3.73
C THR A 75 17.94 7.19 -4.68
N PHE A 76 17.67 8.38 -4.14
CA PHE A 76 17.38 9.56 -4.97
C PHE A 76 18.57 9.95 -5.85
N THR A 77 19.78 9.98 -5.28
CA THR A 77 21.02 10.28 -6.01
C THR A 77 21.22 9.30 -7.17
N PHE A 78 21.12 7.99 -6.91
CA PHE A 78 21.19 6.98 -7.96
C PHE A 78 20.09 7.14 -9.01
N GLY A 79 18.85 7.39 -8.59
CA GLY A 79 17.72 7.60 -9.50
C GLY A 79 17.94 8.78 -10.44
N THR A 80 18.48 9.90 -9.93
CA THR A 80 18.78 11.08 -10.76
C THR A 80 19.97 10.90 -11.69
N ILE A 81 20.98 10.11 -11.31
CA ILE A 81 22.14 9.81 -12.16
C ILE A 81 21.78 8.81 -13.27
N SER A 82 20.83 7.92 -12.99
CA SER A 82 20.41 6.86 -13.91
C SER A 82 19.40 7.31 -14.97
N LEU A 83 18.80 8.49 -14.79
CA LEU A 83 17.92 9.18 -15.74
C LEU A 83 18.75 10.00 -16.75
#